data_AF-A0A1V4K8N9-F1
#
_entry.id   AF-A0A1V4K8N9-F1
#
_cell.length_a   1.000
_cell.length_b   1.000
_cell.length_c   1.000
_cell.angle_alpha   90.00
_cell.angle_beta   90.00
_cell.angle_gamma   90.00
#
_symmetry.space_group_name_H-M   'P 1'
#
loop_
_entity.id
_entity.type
_entity.pdbx_description
1 polymer ?
#
loop_
_entity_poly.entity_id
_entity_poly.type
_entity_poly.pdbx_seq_one_letter_code
_entity_poly.pdbx_strand_id
1 'polypeptide(L)'
;MGSSTSTGGTGVPGRSLSVASGALGSGDAAQAKRTRFTAAKRHRVVPAMGSGPIDPKELLKGLDCFLGRDGEVKSAEGITKIFSLMKDSQKMVSRCIYLNILLQTRAQEILVKFIRIGGYKLLNAWLTTSKATNNVPFLQQLLLTLQHLPLTVDHLKQGDFSVP
;
A
#
# COMPACT_ATOMS: atom_id res chain seq x y z
N MET A 1 21.12 -38.01 44.48
CA MET A 1 21.20 -36.61 44.04
C MET A 1 22.64 -36.34 43.64
N GLY A 2 22.99 -36.84 42.45
CA GLY A 2 24.28 -36.64 41.76
C GLY A 2 23.94 -36.00 40.41
N SER A 3 24.86 -35.48 39.60
CA SER A 3 26.31 -35.50 39.54
C SER A 3 26.67 -34.28 38.65
N SER A 4 27.79 -33.59 38.88
CA SER A 4 29.02 -33.65 38.05
C SER A 4 28.76 -33.46 36.54
N THR A 5 29.51 -32.70 35.74
CA THR A 5 30.97 -32.62 35.69
C THR A 5 31.37 -31.59 34.63
N SER A 6 32.40 -30.81 34.92
CA SER A 6 33.30 -30.20 33.93
C SER A 6 34.16 -31.29 33.29
N THR A 7 34.33 -31.27 31.96
CA THR A 7 35.41 -32.03 31.31
C THR A 7 35.99 -31.22 30.15
N GLY A 8 37.21 -30.72 30.37
CA GLY A 8 38.12 -30.27 29.34
C GLY A 8 39.51 -30.83 29.63
N GLY A 9 40.15 -31.41 28.60
CA GLY A 9 41.61 -31.50 28.50
C GLY A 9 42.28 -32.82 28.90
N THR A 10 42.60 -33.64 27.89
CA THR A 10 43.83 -34.43 27.67
C THR A 10 43.88 -34.72 26.16
N GLY A 11 44.96 -34.79 25.38
CA GLY A 11 46.41 -34.66 25.50
C GLY A 11 47.00 -35.09 24.13
N VAL A 12 47.91 -34.26 23.56
CA VAL A 12 49.09 -34.50 22.67
C VAL A 12 49.36 -35.87 22.00
N PRO A 13 50.18 -36.01 20.91
CA PRO A 13 51.30 -35.14 20.49
C PRO A 13 51.46 -34.85 18.98
N GLY A 14 52.36 -33.92 18.68
CA GLY A 14 52.75 -33.50 17.34
C GLY A 14 53.77 -34.39 16.62
N ARG A 15 54.02 -34.01 15.36
CA ARG A 15 55.16 -34.21 14.45
C ARG A 15 54.56 -34.03 13.04
N SER A 16 55.21 -33.48 12.02
CA SER A 16 56.34 -32.58 11.84
C SER A 16 56.34 -32.27 10.32
N LEU A 17 57.07 -31.24 9.92
CA LEU A 17 57.64 -31.04 8.58
C LEU A 17 56.73 -30.51 7.46
N SER A 18 56.83 -29.19 7.33
CA SER A 18 56.86 -28.43 6.09
C SER A 18 57.83 -29.06 5.06
N VAL A 19 57.37 -29.30 3.84
CA VAL A 19 58.16 -29.12 2.61
C VAL A 19 57.23 -28.62 1.51
N ALA A 20 57.64 -27.52 0.90
CA ALA A 20 57.00 -26.83 -0.19
C ALA A 20 57.31 -27.44 -1.57
N SER A 21 56.59 -26.93 -2.56
CA SER A 21 56.92 -26.82 -3.99
C SER A 21 56.42 -27.91 -4.96
N GLY A 22 55.75 -27.40 -5.99
CA GLY A 22 55.42 -28.06 -7.25
C GLY A 22 53.91 -28.33 -7.37
N ALA A 23 53.19 -27.98 -8.43
CA ALA A 23 53.56 -27.36 -9.69
C ALA A 23 52.26 -26.91 -10.40
N LEU A 24 52.42 -25.92 -11.27
CA LEU A 24 51.80 -25.77 -12.60
C LEU A 24 50.27 -25.92 -12.74
N GLY A 25 49.69 -24.82 -13.21
CA GLY A 25 48.28 -24.72 -13.57
C GLY A 25 47.86 -25.58 -14.76
N SER A 26 46.55 -25.67 -14.92
CA SER A 26 45.83 -25.27 -16.12
C SER A 26 44.36 -25.39 -15.79
N GLY A 27 43.66 -24.27 -15.88
CA GLY A 27 42.20 -24.24 -15.74
C GLY A 27 41.59 -24.81 -17.00
N ASP A 28 40.72 -25.79 -16.83
CA ASP A 28 39.73 -26.11 -17.84
C ASP A 28 38.46 -26.66 -17.19
N ALA A 29 37.39 -26.54 -17.95
CA ALA A 29 36.03 -26.30 -17.54
C ALA A 29 35.27 -27.45 -16.82
N ALA A 30 34.08 -27.05 -16.35
CA ALA A 30 32.86 -27.86 -16.18
C ALA A 30 32.73 -28.67 -14.88
N GLN A 31 31.69 -28.39 -14.08
CA GLN A 31 30.33 -28.90 -14.32
C GLN A 31 29.48 -28.86 -13.03
N ALA A 32 28.26 -28.33 -13.17
CA ALA A 32 27.00 -28.68 -12.48
C ALA A 32 26.93 -28.85 -10.95
N LYS A 33 25.92 -28.20 -10.35
CA LYS A 33 24.83 -28.78 -9.52
C LYS A 33 24.00 -27.62 -8.93
N ARG A 34 22.77 -27.42 -9.40
CA ARG A 34 21.51 -27.98 -8.87
C ARG A 34 20.91 -27.13 -7.73
N THR A 35 19.70 -26.64 -8.01
CA THR A 35 18.61 -26.25 -7.09
C THR A 35 18.83 -25.09 -6.11
N ARG A 36 18.04 -24.02 -6.32
CA ARG A 36 17.05 -23.53 -5.34
C ARG A 36 16.07 -22.58 -6.03
N PHE A 37 14.87 -23.07 -6.35
CA PHE A 37 13.71 -22.22 -6.56
C PHE A 37 13.27 -21.73 -5.17
N THR A 38 13.58 -20.48 -4.84
CA THR A 38 12.93 -19.76 -3.74
C THR A 38 11.88 -18.85 -4.35
N ALA A 39 10.61 -19.21 -4.13
CA ALA A 39 9.48 -18.35 -4.43
C ALA A 39 9.56 -17.09 -3.54
N ALA A 40 10.10 -16.02 -4.10
CA ALA A 40 10.08 -14.71 -3.47
C ALA A 40 8.63 -14.19 -3.48
N LYS A 41 7.92 -14.39 -2.38
CA LYS A 41 6.69 -13.68 -2.04
C LYS A 41 7.05 -12.20 -1.92
N ARG A 42 7.00 -11.48 -3.04
CA ARG A 42 7.10 -10.02 -3.09
C ARG A 42 5.92 -9.45 -2.31
N HIS A 43 6.13 -9.22 -1.02
CA HIS A 43 5.39 -8.20 -0.30
C HIS A 43 5.61 -6.90 -1.07
N ARG A 44 4.55 -6.45 -1.74
CA ARG A 44 4.51 -5.12 -2.35
C ARG A 44 4.52 -4.13 -1.18
N VAL A 45 5.73 -3.75 -0.76
CA VAL A 45 5.95 -2.58 0.07
C VAL A 45 5.39 -1.41 -0.74
N VAL A 46 4.24 -0.90 -0.31
CA VAL A 46 3.78 0.42 -0.74
C VAL A 46 4.84 1.40 -0.26
N PRO A 47 5.57 2.10 -1.16
CA PRO A 47 6.57 3.04 -0.72
C PRO A 47 5.84 4.19 -0.03
N ALA A 48 6.33 4.57 1.15
CA ALA A 48 5.94 5.82 1.79
C ALA A 48 6.27 6.95 0.79
N MET A 49 5.24 7.58 0.24
CA MET A 49 5.38 8.65 -0.74
C MET A 49 6.17 9.80 -0.11
N GLY A 50 7.32 10.13 -0.74
CA GLY A 50 8.26 11.14 -0.28
C GLY A 50 7.67 12.55 -0.18
N SER A 51 8.38 13.42 0.54
CA SER A 51 8.03 14.81 0.86
C SER A 51 8.02 15.79 -0.34
N GLY A 52 7.98 15.28 -1.57
CA GLY A 52 7.95 16.10 -2.80
C GLY A 52 6.54 16.49 -3.25
N PRO A 53 6.44 17.33 -4.30
CA PRO A 53 5.20 17.53 -5.03
C PRO A 53 4.65 16.19 -5.53
N ILE A 54 3.35 15.96 -5.39
CA ILE A 54 2.73 14.73 -5.91
C ILE A 54 2.47 14.90 -7.40
N ASP A 55 3.02 14.01 -8.22
CA ASP A 55 2.62 13.87 -9.62
C ASP A 55 1.33 13.03 -9.73
N PRO A 56 0.23 13.59 -10.26
CA PRO A 56 -0.99 12.84 -10.54
C PRO A 56 -0.78 11.56 -11.34
N LYS A 57 0.17 11.58 -12.29
CA LYS A 57 0.42 10.43 -13.19
C LYS A 57 1.03 9.26 -12.43
N GLU A 58 1.98 9.53 -11.54
CA GLU A 58 2.59 8.49 -10.69
C GLU A 58 1.56 7.89 -9.73
N LEU A 59 0.69 8.71 -9.15
CA LEU A 59 -0.39 8.22 -8.30
C LEU A 59 -1.33 7.29 -9.09
N LEU A 60 -1.79 7.72 -10.27
CA LEU A 60 -2.67 6.90 -11.11
C LEU A 60 -1.99 5.61 -11.57
N LYS A 61 -0.71 5.64 -11.92
CA LYS A 61 0.07 4.42 -12.24
C LYS A 61 0.12 3.44 -11.07
N GLY A 62 0.21 3.93 -9.83
CA GLY A 62 0.13 3.09 -8.63
C GLY A 62 -1.23 2.42 -8.41
N LEU A 63 -2.30 3.05 -8.94
CA LEU A 63 -3.70 2.61 -8.81
C LEU A 63 -4.20 1.79 -9.99
N ASP A 64 -3.47 1.71 -11.10
CA ASP A 64 -3.87 1.07 -12.36
C ASP A 64 -4.47 -0.34 -12.19
N CYS A 65 -3.95 -1.14 -11.25
CA CYS A 65 -4.49 -2.47 -10.96
C CYS A 65 -5.92 -2.47 -10.37
N PHE A 66 -6.40 -1.34 -9.84
CA PHE A 66 -7.74 -1.15 -9.28
C PHE A 66 -8.70 -0.38 -10.19
N LEU A 67 -8.17 0.25 -11.23
CA LEU A 67 -8.93 1.09 -12.14
C LEU A 67 -9.29 0.35 -13.43
N GLY A 68 -10.43 0.72 -14.01
CA GLY A 68 -10.86 0.36 -15.35
C GLY A 68 -10.36 1.38 -16.38
N ARG A 69 -10.87 1.27 -17.61
CA ARG A 69 -10.37 2.05 -18.75
C ARG A 69 -10.71 3.54 -18.62
N ASP A 70 -11.85 3.87 -18.02
CA ASP A 70 -12.36 5.24 -17.91
C ASP A 70 -11.99 5.89 -16.56
N GLY A 71 -11.17 5.20 -15.76
CA GLY A 71 -10.73 5.63 -14.43
C GLY A 71 -11.69 5.25 -13.31
N GLU A 72 -12.73 4.47 -13.61
CA GLU A 72 -13.65 3.87 -12.65
C GLU A 72 -12.98 2.78 -11.81
N VAL A 73 -13.49 2.53 -10.61
CA VAL A 73 -13.04 1.38 -9.83
C VAL A 73 -13.70 0.11 -10.36
N LYS A 74 -12.90 -0.92 -10.66
CA LYS A 74 -13.40 -2.16 -11.28
C LYS A 74 -13.80 -3.27 -10.31
N SER A 75 -13.53 -3.13 -9.01
CA SER A 75 -13.84 -4.18 -8.02
C SER A 75 -14.09 -3.67 -6.59
N ALA A 76 -14.81 -4.48 -5.81
CA ALA A 76 -15.08 -4.22 -4.40
C ALA A 76 -13.82 -4.18 -3.51
N GLU A 77 -12.78 -4.94 -3.88
CA GLU A 77 -11.48 -4.84 -3.20
C GLU A 77 -10.79 -3.52 -3.55
N GLY A 78 -10.84 -3.11 -4.81
CA GLY A 78 -10.26 -1.86 -5.28
C GLY A 78 -10.79 -0.64 -4.52
N ILE A 79 -12.12 -0.56 -4.33
CA ILE A 79 -12.72 0.57 -3.60
C ILE A 79 -12.33 0.57 -2.12
N THR A 80 -12.14 -0.61 -1.52
CA THR A 80 -11.66 -0.72 -0.14
C THR A 80 -10.22 -0.21 -0.02
N LYS A 81 -9.34 -0.54 -0.98
CA LYS A 81 -7.96 -0.03 -1.02
C LYS A 81 -7.90 1.47 -1.26
N ILE A 82 -8.70 1.98 -2.21
CA ILE A 82 -8.80 3.41 -2.48
C ILE A 82 -9.28 4.16 -1.24
N PHE A 83 -10.30 3.65 -0.54
CA PHE A 83 -10.77 4.25 0.71
C PHE A 83 -9.68 4.32 1.79
N SER A 84 -8.87 3.27 1.96
CA SER A 84 -7.71 3.32 2.88
C SER A 84 -6.73 4.43 2.49
N LEU A 85 -6.39 4.54 1.20
CA LEU A 85 -5.50 5.59 0.70
C LEU A 85 -6.10 7.00 0.82
N MET A 86 -7.42 7.13 0.68
CA MET A 86 -8.11 8.40 0.92
C MET A 86 -7.90 8.86 2.35
N LYS A 87 -8.14 7.99 3.34
CA LYS A 87 -7.95 8.34 4.76
C LYS A 87 -6.55 8.86 5.07
N ASP A 88 -5.53 8.22 4.50
CA ASP A 88 -4.14 8.53 4.80
C ASP A 88 -3.62 9.74 3.99
N SER A 89 -4.41 10.22 3.01
CA SER A 89 -4.01 11.30 2.12
C SER A 89 -3.94 12.65 2.83
N GLN A 90 -2.74 13.25 2.81
CA GLN A 90 -2.50 14.60 3.36
C GLN A 90 -2.49 15.68 2.30
N LYS A 91 -2.17 15.32 1.05
CA LYS A 91 -2.02 16.28 -0.05
C LYS A 91 -3.34 16.46 -0.80
N MET A 92 -3.69 17.70 -1.08
CA MET A 92 -4.95 18.07 -1.76
C MET A 92 -5.09 17.42 -3.15
N VAL A 93 -4.00 17.37 -3.93
CA VAL A 93 -4.00 16.77 -5.27
C VAL A 93 -4.46 15.31 -5.22
N SER A 94 -3.95 14.52 -4.26
CA SER A 94 -4.40 13.13 -4.07
C SER A 94 -5.87 13.03 -3.72
N ARG A 95 -6.35 13.88 -2.80
CA ARG A 95 -7.76 13.91 -2.41
C ARG A 95 -8.66 14.18 -3.62
N CYS A 96 -8.34 15.17 -4.44
CA CYS A 96 -9.08 15.47 -5.66
C CYS A 96 -9.08 14.30 -6.65
N ILE A 97 -7.95 13.61 -6.82
CA ILE A 97 -7.86 12.44 -7.71
C ILE A 97 -8.77 11.31 -7.22
N TYR A 98 -8.79 11.01 -5.91
CA TYR A 98 -9.70 10.00 -5.39
C TYR A 98 -11.17 10.37 -5.56
N LEU A 99 -11.54 11.65 -5.39
CA LEU A 99 -12.90 12.11 -5.69
C LEU A 99 -13.26 11.93 -7.17
N ASN A 100 -12.34 12.26 -8.08
CA ASN A 100 -12.55 12.02 -9.52
C ASN A 100 -12.76 10.54 -9.84
N ILE A 101 -11.99 9.64 -9.22
CA ILE A 101 -12.18 8.19 -9.40
C ILE A 101 -13.58 7.75 -8.93
N LEU A 102 -14.09 8.31 -7.81
CA LEU A 102 -15.45 8.04 -7.35
C LEU A 102 -16.50 8.54 -8.35
N LEU A 103 -16.31 9.76 -8.89
CA LEU A 103 -17.20 10.35 -9.90
C LEU A 103 -17.23 9.54 -11.21
N GLN A 104 -16.11 8.91 -11.59
CA GLN A 104 -16.05 8.03 -12.76
C GLN A 104 -16.70 6.66 -12.49
N THR A 105 -16.82 6.25 -11.22
CA THR A 105 -17.37 4.94 -10.86
C THR A 105 -18.88 4.93 -10.96
N ARG A 106 -19.44 4.17 -11.92
CA ARG A 106 -20.89 4.05 -12.16
C ARG A 106 -21.52 2.79 -11.53
N ALA A 107 -20.70 1.80 -11.20
CA ALA A 107 -21.14 0.54 -10.61
C ALA A 107 -21.72 0.77 -9.20
N GLN A 108 -23.03 0.56 -9.06
CA GLN A 108 -23.76 0.90 -7.84
C GLN A 108 -23.29 0.08 -6.64
N GLU A 109 -23.01 -1.21 -6.84
CA GLU A 109 -22.50 -2.11 -5.81
C GLU A 109 -21.15 -1.65 -5.23
N ILE A 110 -20.32 -0.99 -6.04
CA ILE A 110 -19.04 -0.45 -5.61
C ILE A 110 -19.25 0.83 -4.80
N LEU A 111 -20.12 1.73 -5.25
CA LEU A 111 -20.44 2.97 -4.51
C LEU A 111 -21.16 2.69 -3.19
N VAL A 112 -22.11 1.73 -3.17
CA VAL A 112 -22.76 1.27 -1.94
C VAL A 112 -21.72 0.68 -0.99
N LYS A 113 -20.76 -0.12 -1.49
CA LYS A 113 -19.67 -0.64 -0.67
C LYS A 113 -18.83 0.49 -0.07
N PHE A 114 -18.49 1.52 -0.85
CA PHE A 114 -17.78 2.71 -0.36
C PHE A 114 -18.50 3.37 0.81
N ILE A 115 -19.81 3.57 0.71
CA ILE A 115 -20.62 4.13 1.79
C ILE A 115 -20.56 3.22 3.02
N ARG A 116 -20.78 1.91 2.86
CA ARG A 116 -20.79 0.93 3.95
C ARG A 116 -19.49 0.84 4.73
N ILE A 117 -18.33 1.04 4.08
CA ILE A 117 -17.02 1.03 4.75
C ILE A 117 -16.68 2.36 5.43
N GLY A 118 -17.59 3.34 5.41
CA GLY A 118 -17.42 4.63 6.07
C GLY A 118 -17.01 5.77 5.14
N GLY A 119 -17.09 5.58 3.81
CA GLY A 119 -16.77 6.60 2.82
C GLY A 119 -17.57 7.89 3.00
N TYR A 120 -18.87 7.78 3.27
CA TYR A 120 -19.74 8.95 3.52
C TYR A 120 -19.27 9.78 4.74
N LYS A 121 -18.91 9.11 5.85
CA LYS A 121 -18.40 9.79 7.06
C LYS A 121 -17.08 10.52 6.78
N LEU A 122 -16.19 9.90 5.99
CA LEU A 122 -14.93 10.53 5.56
C LEU A 122 -15.19 11.77 4.70
N LEU A 123 -16.11 11.69 3.73
CA LEU A 123 -16.45 12.83 2.88
C LEU A 123 -17.04 13.98 3.68
N ASN A 124 -17.92 13.71 4.66
CA ASN A 124 -18.45 14.75 5.55
C ASN A 124 -17.35 15.39 6.42
N ALA A 125 -16.40 14.62 6.95
CA ALA A 125 -15.27 15.18 7.69
C ALA A 125 -14.43 16.14 6.82
N TRP A 126 -14.19 15.78 5.56
CA TRP A 126 -13.53 16.66 4.60
C TRP A 126 -14.39 17.87 4.25
N LEU A 127 -15.70 17.71 4.11
CA LEU A 127 -16.63 18.80 3.82
C LEU A 127 -16.60 19.86 4.94
N THR A 128 -16.70 19.44 6.20
CA THR A 128 -16.61 20.33 7.37
C THR A 128 -15.28 21.06 7.42
N THR A 129 -14.17 20.34 7.22
CA THR A 129 -12.83 20.94 7.22
C THR A 129 -12.67 21.95 6.07
N SER A 130 -13.18 21.63 4.88
CA SER A 130 -13.08 22.49 3.69
C SER A 130 -13.90 23.76 3.85
N LYS A 131 -15.09 23.65 4.47
CA LYS A 131 -15.93 24.80 4.81
C LYS A 131 -15.23 25.71 5.83
N ALA A 132 -14.68 25.14 6.91
CA ALA A 132 -13.97 25.91 7.93
C ALA A 132 -12.72 26.63 7.40
N THR A 133 -12.06 26.04 6.39
CA THR A 133 -10.86 26.62 5.75
C THR A 133 -11.16 27.48 4.51
N ASN A 134 -12.44 27.71 4.19
CA ASN A 134 -12.89 28.43 2.98
C ASN A 134 -12.30 27.89 1.67
N ASN A 135 -12.03 26.59 1.57
CA ASN A 135 -11.55 25.95 0.35
C ASN A 135 -12.72 25.64 -0.60
N VAL A 136 -13.25 26.69 -1.23
CA VAL A 136 -14.44 26.61 -2.10
C VAL A 136 -14.29 25.61 -3.25
N PRO A 137 -13.17 25.55 -4.00
CA PRO A 137 -13.05 24.58 -5.11
C PRO A 137 -13.13 23.13 -4.65
N PHE A 138 -12.49 22.80 -3.52
CA PHE A 138 -12.55 21.44 -2.99
C PHE A 138 -13.90 21.12 -2.35
N LEU A 139 -14.56 22.11 -1.74
CA LEU A 139 -15.93 21.99 -1.24
C LEU A 139 -16.90 21.65 -2.39
N GLN A 140 -16.81 22.34 -3.53
CA GLN A 140 -17.63 22.05 -4.71
C GLN A 140 -17.41 20.62 -5.22
N GLN A 141 -16.15 20.17 -5.27
CA GLN A 141 -15.81 18.81 -5.68
C GLN A 141 -16.39 17.75 -4.73
N LEU A 142 -16.39 18.02 -3.43
CA LEU A 142 -17.02 17.14 -2.43
C LEU A 142 -18.53 17.08 -2.61
N LEU A 143 -19.18 18.23 -2.81
CA LEU A 143 -20.64 18.27 -3.02
C LEU A 143 -21.05 17.51 -4.29
N LEU A 144 -20.31 17.67 -5.39
CA LEU A 144 -20.53 16.89 -6.62
C LEU A 144 -20.40 15.39 -6.37
N THR A 145 -19.38 14.98 -5.60
CA THR A 145 -19.16 13.57 -5.25
C THR A 145 -20.29 13.03 -4.36
N LEU A 146 -20.76 13.81 -3.39
CA LEU A 146 -21.88 13.42 -2.53
C LEU A 146 -23.18 13.25 -3.32
N GLN A 147 -23.42 14.12 -4.31
CA GLN A 147 -24.59 14.01 -5.20
C GLN A 147 -24.55 12.76 -6.09
N HIS A 148 -23.35 12.30 -6.47
CA HIS A 148 -23.15 11.09 -7.28
C HIS A 148 -23.38 9.78 -6.51
N LEU A 149 -23.21 9.79 -5.19
CA LEU A 149 -23.34 8.58 -4.37
C LEU A 149 -24.81 8.18 -4.17
N PRO A 150 -25.12 6.87 -4.15
CA PRO A 150 -26.47 6.36 -3.86
C PRO A 150 -26.78 6.47 -2.35
N LEU A 151 -26.94 7.70 -1.86
CA LEU A 151 -27.25 7.99 -0.46
C LEU A 151 -28.72 7.70 -0.16
N THR A 152 -28.97 7.03 0.97
CA THR A 152 -30.32 6.80 1.50
C THR A 152 -30.66 7.80 2.60
N VAL A 153 -31.94 7.87 2.98
CA VAL A 153 -32.44 8.73 4.07
C VAL A 153 -31.65 8.55 5.36
N ASP A 154 -31.23 7.32 5.68
CA ASP A 154 -30.46 7.03 6.89
C ASP A 154 -29.07 7.68 6.90
N HIS A 155 -28.48 7.88 5.71
CA HIS A 155 -27.20 8.57 5.58
C HIS A 155 -27.39 10.09 5.72
N LEU A 156 -28.48 10.64 5.17
CA LEU A 156 -28.79 12.06 5.29
C LEU A 156 -29.05 12.48 6.75
N LYS A 157 -29.72 11.61 7.53
CA LYS A 157 -29.93 11.82 8.97
C LYS A 157 -28.63 11.86 9.78
N GLN A 158 -27.56 11.23 9.29
CA GLN A 158 -26.24 11.25 9.92
C GLN A 158 -25.40 12.45 9.49
N GLY A 159 -25.82 13.20 8.47
CA GLY A 159 -25.11 14.39 8.03
C GLY A 159 -25.39 15.54 8.99
N ASP A 160 -24.37 15.99 9.71
CA ASP A 160 -24.43 17.26 10.42
C ASP A 160 -24.39 18.41 9.40
N PHE A 161 -25.53 18.68 8.75
CA PHE A 161 -25.74 19.94 8.01
C PHE A 161 -25.90 21.14 8.96
N SER A 162 -25.77 20.91 10.27
CA SER A 162 -25.84 21.93 11.30
C SER A 162 -24.69 22.93 11.12
N VAL A 163 -25.06 24.09 10.59
CA VAL A 163 -24.28 25.32 10.60
C VAL A 163 -24.29 25.84 12.05
N PRO A 164 -23.15 26.04 12.73
CA PRO A 164 -23.13 27.00 13.82
C PRO A 164 -23.38 28.41 13.29
#